data_AF-A0A800A3V1-F1
#
_entry.id   AF-A0A800A3V1-F1
#
_cell.length_a   1.000
_cell.length_b   1.000
_cell.length_c   1.000
_cell.angle_alpha   90.00
_cell.angle_beta   90.00
_cell.angle_gamma   90.00
#
_symmetry.space_group_name_H-M   'P 1'
#
loop_
_entity.id
_entity.type
_entity.pdbx_description
1 polymer ?
#
loop_
_entity_poly.entity_id
_entity_poly.type
_entity_poly.pdbx_seq_one_letter_code
_entity_poly.pdbx_strand_id
1 'polypeptide(L)'
;MGVFDIDQDKLAAARDRLLAEIAANARETANWTGRSQFSDAVMAAMAKVPRHEFVRREDIVAAYVNRPQSIGHGQTISQPYIVALMTNLLDLNASRRVLEIGDR
;
A
#
# COMPACT_ATOMS: atom_id res chain seq x y z
N MET A 1 18.61 -13.40 22.21
CA MET A 1 19.03 -13.01 20.85
C MET A 1 18.13 -11.86 20.44
N GLY A 2 18.67 -10.64 20.34
CA GLY A 2 17.93 -9.38 20.53
C GLY A 2 16.76 -9.15 19.57
N VAL A 3 15.64 -8.72 20.14
CA VAL A 3 14.51 -8.13 19.42
C VAL A 3 15.06 -6.88 18.73
N PHE A 4 15.18 -6.92 17.41
CA PHE A 4 15.43 -5.71 16.64
C PHE A 4 14.23 -4.80 16.85
N ASP A 5 14.42 -3.75 17.64
CA ASP A 5 13.39 -2.73 17.82
C ASP A 5 13.25 -1.99 16.49
N ILE A 6 12.16 -2.26 15.78
CA ILE A 6 11.87 -1.60 14.52
C ILE A 6 11.43 -0.19 14.87
N ASP A 7 12.21 0.79 14.42
CA ASP A 7 11.94 2.21 14.65
C ASP A 7 10.59 2.62 14.04
N GLN A 8 9.56 2.63 14.88
CA GLN A 8 8.17 2.88 14.48
C GLN A 8 7.98 4.30 13.98
N ASP A 9 8.75 5.27 14.48
CA ASP A 9 8.68 6.66 14.05
C ASP A 9 9.22 6.81 12.62
N LYS A 10 10.32 6.12 12.29
CA LYS A 10 10.83 6.07 10.91
C LYS A 10 9.84 5.40 9.96
N LEU A 11 9.19 4.31 10.40
CA LEU A 11 8.17 3.64 9.59
C LEU A 11 6.95 4.54 9.37
N ALA A 12 6.49 5.24 10.40
CA ALA A 12 5.38 6.19 10.28
C ALA A 12 5.74 7.32 9.29
N ALA A 13 6.91 7.92 9.43
CA ALA A 13 7.37 8.95 8.50
C ALA A 13 7.52 8.44 7.05
N ALA A 14 7.95 7.19 6.86
CA ALA A 14 8.03 6.56 5.55
C ALA A 14 6.64 6.31 4.95
N ARG A 15 5.69 5.86 5.77
CA ARG A 15 4.29 5.69 5.37
C ARG A 15 3.65 7.02 4.97
N ASP A 16 3.88 8.09 5.72
CA ASP A 16 3.31 9.40 5.39
C ASP A 16 3.84 9.93 4.04
N ARG A 17 5.13 9.74 3.77
CA ARG A 17 5.73 10.03 2.45
C ARG A 17 5.09 9.19 1.34
N LEU A 18 4.87 7.90 1.59
CA LEU A 18 4.21 7.02 0.63
C LEU A 18 2.78 7.49 0.32
N LEU A 19 2.01 7.88 1.33
CA LEU A 19 0.63 8.37 1.13
C LEU A 19 0.61 9.64 0.29
N ALA A 20 1.57 10.55 0.50
CA ALA A 20 1.73 11.74 -0.33
C ALA A 20 2.07 11.39 -1.79
N GLU A 21 2.93 10.39 -2.00
CA GLU A 21 3.29 9.89 -3.33
C GLU A 21 2.10 9.23 -4.05
N ILE A 22 1.33 8.39 -3.35
CA ILE A 22 0.10 7.77 -3.88
C ILE A 22 -0.88 8.85 -4.35
N ALA A 23 -1.07 9.90 -3.55
CA ALA A 23 -1.95 11.02 -3.92
C ALA A 23 -1.40 11.81 -5.13
N ALA A 24 -0.08 11.93 -5.27
CA ALA A 24 0.53 12.54 -6.45
C ALA A 24 0.32 11.68 -7.71
N ASN A 25 0.56 10.38 -7.62
CA ASN A 25 0.37 9.47 -8.76
C ASN A 25 -1.10 9.41 -9.21
N ALA A 26 -2.06 9.52 -8.29
CA ALA A 26 -3.48 9.61 -8.65
C ALA A 26 -3.73 10.83 -9.55
N ARG A 27 -3.17 11.99 -9.23
CA ARG A 27 -3.28 13.19 -10.08
C ARG A 27 -2.59 13.03 -11.42
N GLU A 28 -1.37 12.50 -11.43
CA GLU A 28 -0.55 12.32 -12.64
C GLU A 28 -1.17 11.37 -13.65
N THR A 29 -1.85 10.33 -13.16
CA THR A 29 -2.42 9.27 -14.00
C THR A 29 -3.92 9.44 -14.24
N ALA A 30 -4.53 10.52 -13.74
CA ALA A 30 -5.97 10.75 -13.78
C ALA A 30 -6.57 10.62 -15.19
N ASN A 31 -5.83 11.06 -16.22
CA ASN A 31 -6.27 10.97 -17.62
C ASN A 31 -6.44 9.52 -18.10
N TRP A 32 -5.72 8.56 -17.50
CA TRP A 32 -5.78 7.14 -17.85
C TRP A 32 -6.71 6.36 -16.92
N THR A 33 -6.76 6.74 -15.65
CA THR A 33 -7.48 5.98 -14.62
C THR A 33 -8.88 6.50 -14.34
N GLY A 34 -9.19 7.73 -14.75
CA GLY A 34 -10.42 8.43 -14.37
C GLY A 34 -10.48 8.82 -12.89
N ARG A 35 -9.38 8.68 -12.14
CA ARG A 35 -9.32 8.94 -10.69
C ARG A 35 -8.17 9.91 -10.39
N SER A 36 -8.49 11.19 -10.25
CA SER A 36 -7.53 12.22 -9.82
C SER A 36 -7.25 12.23 -8.32
N GLN A 37 -8.12 11.58 -7.54
CA GLN A 37 -8.02 11.39 -6.11
C GLN A 37 -8.67 10.06 -5.70
N PHE A 38 -8.26 9.53 -4.56
CA PHE A 38 -8.89 8.36 -3.95
C PHE A 38 -9.78 8.78 -2.79
N SER A 39 -10.76 7.94 -2.46
CA SER A 39 -11.67 8.16 -1.34
C SER A 39 -10.93 8.17 0.00
N ASP A 40 -11.48 8.90 0.97
CA ASP A 40 -10.94 8.97 2.33
C ASP A 40 -10.84 7.57 2.97
N ALA A 41 -11.81 6.69 2.68
CA ALA A 41 -11.80 5.32 3.16
C ALA A 41 -10.59 4.53 2.66
N VAL A 42 -10.22 4.67 1.37
CA VAL A 42 -9.03 4.02 0.80
C VAL A 42 -7.76 4.60 1.41
N MET A 43 -7.63 5.92 1.48
CA MET A 43 -6.43 6.56 2.05
C MET A 43 -6.26 6.22 3.54
N ALA A 44 -7.35 6.15 4.30
CA ALA A 44 -7.35 5.72 5.70
C ALA A 44 -6.93 4.25 5.85
N ALA A 45 -7.40 3.35 4.97
CA ALA A 45 -6.98 1.95 4.98
C ALA A 45 -5.46 1.82 4.69
N MET A 46 -4.96 2.54 3.69
CA MET A 46 -3.54 2.58 3.34
C MET A 46 -2.67 3.13 4.49
N ALA A 47 -3.19 4.07 5.29
CA ALA A 47 -2.51 4.60 6.47
C ALA A 47 -2.53 3.64 7.67
N LYS A 48 -3.61 2.86 7.82
CA LYS A 48 -3.86 2.01 8.97
C LYS A 48 -3.15 0.66 8.89
N VAL A 49 -3.10 0.03 7.72
CA VAL A 49 -2.54 -1.33 7.58
C VAL A 49 -1.00 -1.28 7.63
N PRO A 50 -0.35 -2.02 8.55
CA PRO A 50 1.10 -2.02 8.70
C PRO A 50 1.77 -2.84 7.58
N ARG A 51 1.96 -2.24 6.39
CA ARG A 51 2.53 -2.93 5.21
C ARG A 51 3.85 -3.66 5.49
N HIS A 52 4.67 -3.17 6.41
CA HIS A 52 5.94 -3.78 6.79
C HIS A 52 5.82 -5.16 7.45
N GLU A 53 4.63 -5.56 7.91
CA GLU A 53 4.35 -6.91 8.39
C GLU A 53 4.16 -7.93 7.25
N PHE A 54 3.99 -7.45 6.01
CA PHE A 54 3.73 -8.28 4.82
C PHE A 54 4.94 -8.37 3.87
N VAL A 55 6.10 -7.86 4.28
CA VAL A 55 7.36 -8.00 3.53
C VAL A 55 8.32 -8.92 4.27
N ARG A 56 9.36 -9.38 3.57
CA ARG A 56 10.44 -10.14 4.21
C ARG A 56 11.19 -9.24 5.20
N ARG A 57 11.77 -9.86 6.22
CA ARG A 57 12.46 -9.14 7.30
C ARG A 57 13.59 -8.25 6.79
N GLU A 58 14.33 -8.72 5.79
CA GLU A 58 15.40 -7.98 5.12
C GLU A 58 14.90 -6.76 4.32
N ASP A 59 13.62 -6.71 3.96
CA ASP A 59 13.01 -5.69 3.11
C ASP A 59 12.20 -4.65 3.92
N ILE A 60 12.13 -4.74 5.26
CA ILE A 60 11.33 -3.85 6.12
C ILE A 60 11.64 -2.36 5.88
N VAL A 61 12.92 -2.00 5.70
CA VAL A 61 13.33 -0.61 5.45
C VAL A 61 12.78 -0.08 4.13
N ALA A 62 12.51 -0.98 3.16
CA ALA A 62 11.93 -0.64 1.88
C ALA A 62 10.40 -0.81 1.86
N ALA A 63 9.75 -1.25 2.94
CA ALA A 63 8.34 -1.63 2.97
C ALA A 63 7.38 -0.56 2.40
N TYR A 64 7.71 0.72 2.63
CA TYR A 64 6.92 1.87 2.20
C TYR A 64 7.49 2.59 0.97
N VAL A 65 8.41 1.97 0.22
CA VAL A 65 8.76 2.43 -1.12
C VAL A 65 7.65 2.05 -2.09
N ASN A 66 7.23 2.99 -2.93
CA ASN A 66 6.14 2.81 -3.89
C ASN A 66 6.55 1.94 -5.10
N ARG A 67 6.88 0.67 -4.86
CA ARG A 67 7.24 -0.32 -5.88
C ARG A 67 6.80 -1.73 -5.45
N PRO A 68 6.68 -2.68 -6.40
CA PRO A 68 6.51 -4.08 -6.04
C PRO A 68 7.71 -4.59 -5.22
N GLN A 69 7.45 -5.50 -4.28
CA GLN A 69 8.50 -6.08 -3.43
C GLN A 69 8.37 -7.60 -3.41
N SER A 70 9.51 -8.29 -3.54
CA SER A 70 9.55 -9.75 -3.47
C SER A 70 9.23 -10.21 -2.06
N ILE A 71 8.38 -11.24 -1.97
CA ILE A 71 8.01 -11.91 -0.71
C ILE A 71 8.47 -13.37 -0.67
N GLY A 72 9.31 -13.77 -1.62
CA GLY A 72 9.77 -15.15 -1.78
C GLY A 72 8.86 -15.97 -2.69
N HIS A 73 9.28 -17.21 -2.97
CA HIS A 73 8.55 -18.15 -3.85
C HIS A 73 8.20 -17.60 -5.25
N GLY A 74 8.99 -16.65 -5.75
CA GLY A 74 8.72 -15.99 -7.03
C GLY A 74 7.49 -15.08 -7.01
N GLN A 75 6.97 -14.72 -5.84
CA GLN A 75 5.81 -13.82 -5.68
C GLN A 75 6.25 -12.42 -5.24
N THR A 76 5.38 -11.45 -5.49
CA THR A 76 5.60 -10.06 -5.13
C THR A 76 4.34 -9.46 -4.54
N ILE A 77 4.47 -8.68 -3.46
CA ILE A 77 3.39 -7.77 -3.09
C ILE A 77 3.35 -6.60 -4.07
N SER A 78 2.14 -6.24 -4.48
CA SER A 78 1.91 -5.18 -5.46
C SER A 78 2.40 -3.82 -4.97
N GLN A 79 2.72 -2.95 -5.93
CA GLN A 79 3.03 -1.54 -5.67
C GLN A 79 1.88 -0.88 -4.88
N PRO A 80 2.16 -0.11 -3.80
CA PRO A 80 1.12 0.54 -3.01
C PRO A 80 0.14 1.41 -3.80
N TYR A 81 0.63 2.18 -4.77
CA TYR A 81 -0.22 2.97 -5.66
C TYR A 81 -1.23 2.10 -6.43
N ILE A 82 -0.79 0.97 -6.99
CA ILE A 82 -1.66 0.04 -7.72
C ILE A 82 -2.72 -0.57 -6.80
N VAL A 83 -2.36 -0.93 -5.56
CA VAL A 83 -3.33 -1.39 -4.54
C VAL A 83 -4.39 -0.32 -4.29
N ALA A 84 -3.97 0.92 -3.99
CA ALA A 84 -4.91 2.01 -3.73
C ALA A 84 -5.82 2.30 -4.94
N LEU A 85 -5.27 2.29 -6.15
CA LEU A 85 -6.03 2.48 -7.39
C LEU A 85 -7.07 1.39 -7.58
N MET A 86 -6.68 0.11 -7.51
CA MET A 86 -7.59 -1.02 -7.70
C MET A 86 -8.71 -0.99 -6.66
N THR A 87 -8.38 -0.77 -5.39
CA THR A 87 -9.38 -0.69 -4.31
C THR A 87 -10.33 0.48 -4.53
N ASN A 88 -9.83 1.65 -4.96
CA ASN A 88 -10.68 2.81 -5.21
C ASN A 88 -11.59 2.64 -6.44
N LEU A 89 -11.14 1.92 -7.47
CA LEU A 89 -11.94 1.62 -8.66
C LEU A 89 -13.13 0.70 -8.37
N LEU A 90 -13.04 -0.15 -7.35
CA LEU A 90 -14.15 -1.03 -6.92
C LEU A 90 -15.33 -0.27 -6.31
N ASP A 91 -15.15 1.00 -5.92
CA ASP A 91 -16.19 1.86 -5.32
C ASP A 91 -16.96 1.16 -4.19
N LEU A 92 -16.19 0.58 -3.25
CA LEU A 92 -16.71 -0.27 -2.20
C LEU A 92 -17.48 0.54 -1.14
N ASN A 93 -18.49 -0.10 -0.57
CA ASN A 93 -19.16 0.34 0.65
C ASN A 93 -19.25 -0.82 1.65
N ALA A 94 -19.61 -0.52 2.90
CA ALA A 94 -19.59 -1.48 4.01
C ALA A 94 -20.49 -2.73 3.83
N SER A 95 -21.45 -2.71 2.89
CA SER A 95 -22.35 -3.84 2.63
C SER A 95 -21.85 -4.82 1.56
N ARG A 96 -20.73 -4.49 0.89
CA ARG A 96 -20.21 -5.31 -0.21
C ARG A 96 -19.51 -6.57 0.33
N ARG A 97 -19.69 -7.68 -0.40
CA ARG A 97 -18.87 -8.88 -0.28
C ARG A 97 -17.90 -8.92 -1.45
N VAL A 98 -16.62 -9.14 -1.15
CA VAL A 98 -15.53 -9.10 -2.13
C VAL A 98 -14.86 -10.47 -2.16
N LEU A 99 -14.53 -10.94 -3.36
CA LEU A 99 -13.63 -12.06 -3.58
C LEU A 99 -12.31 -11.51 -4.12
N GLU A 100 -11.23 -11.73 -3.39
CA GLU A 100 -9.88 -11.49 -3.87
C GLU A 100 -9.29 -12.82 -4.38
N ILE A 101 -8.59 -12.78 -5.51
CA ILE A 101 -7.90 -13.94 -6.08
C ILE A 101 -6.41 -13.59 -6.15
N GLY A 102 -5.57 -14.38 -5.46
CA GLY A 102 -4.13 -14.15 -5.32
C GLY A 102 -3.76 -13.58 -3.95
N ASP A 103 -3.93 -14.37 -2.89
CA ASP A 103 -3.76 -13.98 -1.48
C ASP A 103 -2.30 -13.99 -0.99
N ARG A 104 -1.34 -14.30 -1.87
CA ARG A 104 0.08 -14.45 -1.53
C ARG A 104 0.94 -13.51 -2.35
#